data_AF-A0A7S2SHZ3-F1
#
_entry.id   AF-A0A7S2SHZ3-F1
#
_cell.length_a   1.000
_cell.length_b   1.000
_cell.length_c   1.000
_cell.angle_alpha   90.00
_cell.angle_beta   90.00
_cell.angle_gamma   90.00
#
_symmetry.space_group_name_H-M   'P 1'
#
loop_
_entity.id
_entity.type
_entity.pdbx_description
1 polymer ?
#
loop_
_entity_poly.entity_id
_entity_poly.type
_entity_poly.pdbx_seq_one_letter_code
_entity_poly.pdbx_strand_id
1 'polypeptide(L)'
;MRAALEKLLPEYMIPSTFTLMHAFPRTINGKLDTESFPEPDAVRITEYLAPETDIHVQLCALVQQVVGCTKVGILDSFFDLGGTSIDAMRLSGLVRSQLG
;
A
#
# COMPACT_ATOMS: atom_id res chain seq x y z
N MET A 1 15.93 -0.19 6.05
CA MET A 1 15.14 0.67 6.95
C MET A 1 13.95 -0.10 7.53
N ARG A 2 13.01 -0.59 6.70
CA ARG A 2 11.83 -1.37 7.14
C ARG A 2 12.14 -2.56 8.07
N ALA A 3 13.03 -3.46 7.66
CA ALA A 3 13.43 -4.63 8.44
C ALA A 3 14.06 -4.30 9.82
N ALA A 4 14.56 -3.07 10.01
CA ALA A 4 15.03 -2.61 11.32
C ALA A 4 13.87 -2.15 12.20
N LEU A 5 12.85 -1.50 11.61
CA LEU A 5 11.64 -1.06 12.29
C LEU A 5 10.74 -2.23 12.70
N GLU A 6 10.66 -3.29 11.89
CA GLU A 6 9.90 -4.52 12.21
C GLU A 6 10.34 -5.20 13.51
N LYS A 7 11.58 -4.97 13.95
CA LYS A 7 12.11 -5.52 15.21
C LYS A 7 11.76 -4.65 16.42
N LEU A 8 11.31 -3.42 16.20
CA LEU A 8 11.14 -2.39 17.23
C LEU A 8 9.69 -1.91 17.37
N LEU A 9 8.90 -2.03 16.30
CA LEU A 9 7.54 -1.52 16.21
C LEU A 9 6.56 -2.64 15.89
N PRO A 10 5.33 -2.59 16.42
CA PRO A 10 4.23 -3.39 15.92
C PRO A 10 3.98 -3.14 14.43
N GLU A 11 3.49 -4.15 13.71
CA GLU A 11 3.28 -4.10 12.25
C GLU A 11 2.47 -2.89 11.79
N TYR A 12 1.41 -2.52 12.53
CA TYR A 12 0.53 -1.39 12.20
C TYR A 12 1.17 0.00 12.39
N MET A 13 2.36 0.08 12.98
CA MET A 13 3.12 1.33 13.13
C MET A 13 4.22 1.48 12.07
N ILE A 14 4.40 0.48 11.20
CA ILE A 14 5.42 0.51 10.17
C ILE A 14 4.88 1.29 8.96
N PRO A 15 5.52 2.39 8.54
CA PRO A 15 5.08 3.14 7.37
C PRO A 15 5.04 2.26 6.11
N SER A 16 4.01 2.43 5.31
CA SER A 16 3.86 1.75 4.02
C SER A 16 4.84 2.28 2.96
N THR A 17 5.24 3.55 3.06
CA THR A 17 6.17 4.19 2.12
C THR A 17 7.25 4.97 2.85
N PHE A 18 8.41 5.14 2.19
CA PHE A 18 9.52 5.93 2.69
C PHE A 18 10.05 6.82 1.55
N THR A 19 9.99 8.15 1.73
CA THR A 19 10.49 9.12 0.75
C THR A 19 11.77 9.75 1.26
N LEU A 20 12.86 9.62 0.50
CA LEU A 20 14.14 10.26 0.83
C LEU A 20 14.08 11.74 0.44
N MET A 21 14.37 12.63 1.38
CA MET A 21 14.40 14.08 1.15
C MET A 21 15.73 14.66 1.63
N HIS A 22 16.29 15.58 0.85
CA HIS A 22 17.51 16.30 1.25
C HIS A 22 17.25 17.37 2.32
N ALA A 23 16.05 17.95 2.33
CA ALA A 23 15.61 18.92 3.32
C ALA A 23 14.10 18.83 3.51
N PHE A 24 13.62 19.10 4.72
CA PHE A 24 12.18 19.15 4.99
C PHE A 24 11.60 20.53 4.66
N PRO A 25 10.39 20.60 4.06
CA PRO A 25 9.71 21.86 3.79
C PRO A 25 9.50 22.65 5.08
N ARG A 26 9.68 23.97 4.99
CA ARG A 26 9.48 24.88 6.12
C ARG A 26 8.65 26.09 5.71
N THR A 27 7.76 26.49 6.59
CA THR A 27 7.01 27.75 6.51
C THR A 27 7.95 28.95 6.56
N ILE A 28 7.45 30.13 6.21
CA ILE A 28 8.21 31.40 6.32
C ILE A 28 8.73 31.68 7.74
N ASN A 29 8.05 31.14 8.76
CA ASN A 29 8.43 31.26 10.17
C ASN A 29 9.38 30.13 10.64
N GLY A 30 9.87 29.29 9.72
CA GLY A 30 10.82 28.22 10.01
C GLY A 30 10.22 26.95 10.62
N LYS A 31 8.89 26.91 10.86
CA LYS A 31 8.20 25.68 11.28
C LYS A 31 8.12 24.68 10.14
N LEU A 32 8.03 23.39 10.47
CA LEU A 32 7.77 22.33 9.49
C LEU A 32 6.47 22.60 8.74
N ASP A 33 6.54 22.59 7.42
CA ASP A 33 5.38 22.77 6.55
C ASP A 33 4.92 21.38 6.09
N THR A 34 3.97 20.79 6.85
CA THR A 34 3.47 19.44 6.60
C THR A 34 2.63 19.33 5.33
N GLU A 35 2.01 20.43 4.89
CA GLU A 35 1.16 20.45 3.69
C GLU A 35 1.98 20.48 2.40
N SER A 36 3.21 21.00 2.47
CA SER A 36 4.15 21.04 1.35
C SER A 36 4.98 19.76 1.18
N PHE A 37 4.70 18.70 1.95
CA PHE A 37 5.34 17.42 1.72
C PHE A 37 4.87 16.83 0.38
N PRO A 38 5.79 16.25 -0.42
CA PRO A 38 5.39 15.58 -1.64
C PRO A 38 4.48 14.40 -1.29
N GLU A 39 3.49 14.14 -2.16
CA GLU A 39 2.75 12.89 -2.06
C GLU A 39 3.74 11.72 -2.17
N PRO A 40 3.60 10.68 -1.33
CA PRO A 40 4.44 9.50 -1.48
C PRO A 40 4.21 8.92 -2.87
N ASP A 41 5.28 8.82 -3.66
CA ASP A 41 5.21 8.04 -4.88
C ASP A 41 4.80 6.62 -4.48
N ALA A 42 3.70 6.13 -5.05
CA ALA A 42 3.33 4.72 -4.98
C ALA A 42 4.31 3.91 -5.84
N VAL A 43 5.60 3.97 -5.49
CA VAL A 43 6.63 3.18 -6.15
C VAL A 43 6.34 1.76 -5.74
N ARG A 44 5.93 0.95 -6.73
CA ARG A 44 5.80 -0.49 -6.58
C ARG A 44 7.16 -1.04 -6.16
N ILE A 45 7.30 -1.34 -4.86
CA ILE A 45 8.56 -1.83 -4.28
C ILE A 45 8.87 -3.24 -4.80
N THR A 46 7.82 -3.96 -5.22
CA THR A 46 7.85 -5.32 -5.74
C THR A 46 7.82 -5.34 -7.26
N GLU A 47 8.54 -6.29 -7.85
CA GLU A 47 8.46 -6.58 -9.28
C GLU A 47 7.02 -6.98 -9.65
N TYR A 48 6.50 -6.42 -10.74
CA TYR A 48 5.17 -6.77 -11.21
C TYR A 48 5.18 -8.19 -11.76
N LEU A 49 4.50 -9.09 -11.06
CA LEU A 49 4.14 -10.40 -11.57
C LEU A 49 2.66 -10.43 -11.93
N ALA A 50 2.39 -10.70 -13.21
CA ALA A 50 1.03 -10.86 -13.71
C ALA A 50 0.38 -12.11 -13.10
N PRO A 51 -0.94 -12.09 -12.86
CA PRO A 51 -1.66 -13.29 -12.43
C PRO A 51 -1.64 -14.35 -13.54
N GLU A 52 -1.16 -15.55 -13.22
CA GLU A 52 -1.02 -16.66 -14.17
C GLU A 52 -2.14 -17.71 -14.06
N THR A 53 -2.83 -17.77 -12.93
CA THR A 53 -3.91 -18.75 -12.66
C THR A 53 -5.26 -18.05 -12.57
N ASP A 54 -6.35 -18.77 -12.86
CA ASP A 54 -7.71 -18.21 -12.78
C ASP A 54 -8.01 -17.60 -11.41
N ILE A 55 -7.56 -18.26 -10.34
CA ILE A 55 -7.69 -17.76 -8.95
C ILE A 55 -6.90 -16.46 -8.77
N HIS A 56 -5.66 -16.38 -9.27
CA HIS A 56 -4.88 -15.15 -9.16
C HIS A 56 -5.54 -14.00 -9.93
N VAL A 57 -6.11 -14.27 -11.10
CA VAL A 57 -6.82 -13.26 -11.90
C VAL A 57 -8.02 -12.72 -11.15
N GLN A 58 -8.86 -13.61 -10.61
CA GLN A 58 -10.05 -13.22 -9.84
C GLN A 58 -9.68 -12.45 -8.57
N LEU A 59 -8.66 -12.89 -7.83
CA LEU A 59 -8.24 -12.20 -6.61
C LEU A 59 -7.65 -10.82 -6.90
N CYS A 60 -6.81 -10.68 -7.93
CA CYS A 60 -6.28 -9.38 -8.34
C CYS A 60 -7.40 -8.42 -8.75
N ALA A 61 -8.43 -8.90 -9.46
CA ALA A 61 -9.58 -8.10 -9.84
C ALA A 61 -10.39 -7.61 -8.63
N LEU A 62 -10.59 -8.47 -7.62
CA LEU A 62 -11.27 -8.09 -6.38
C LEU A 62 -10.47 -7.04 -5.59
N VAL A 63 -9.14 -7.18 -5.52
CA VAL A 63 -8.28 -6.18 -4.88
C VAL A 63 -8.35 -4.84 -5.63
N GLN A 64 -8.28 -4.85 -6.97
CA GLN A 64 -8.43 -3.65 -7.79
C GLN A 64 -9.76 -2.94 -7.51
N GLN A 65 -10.85 -3.70 -7.41
CA GLN A 65 -12.18 -3.14 -7.12
C GLN A 65 -12.25 -2.50 -5.73
N VAL A 66 -11.65 -3.13 -4.73
CA VAL A 66 -11.72 -2.67 -3.34
C VAL A 66 -10.83 -1.45 -3.09
N VAL A 67 -9.60 -1.48 -3.62
CA VAL A 67 -8.60 -0.43 -3.38
C VAL A 67 -8.69 0.71 -4.41
N GLY A 68 -9.35 0.47 -5.55
CA GLY A 68 -9.52 1.47 -6.62
C GLY A 68 -8.28 1.67 -7.51
N CYS A 69 -7.37 0.69 -7.54
CA CYS A 69 -6.15 0.75 -8.33
C CYS A 69 -6.32 0.08 -9.71
N THR A 70 -5.59 0.57 -10.71
CA THR A 70 -5.71 0.09 -12.10
C THR A 70 -4.90 -1.17 -12.38
N LYS A 71 -3.87 -1.48 -11.58
CA LYS A 71 -2.96 -2.61 -11.82
C LYS A 71 -2.48 -3.24 -10.52
N VAL A 72 -2.82 -4.51 -10.32
CA VAL A 72 -2.38 -5.34 -9.16
C VAL A 72 -1.64 -6.57 -9.68
N GLY A 73 -0.55 -6.91 -9.01
CA GLY A 73 0.28 -8.08 -9.26
C GLY A 73 0.22 -9.02 -8.06
N ILE A 74 0.59 -10.28 -8.28
CA ILE A 74 0.44 -11.34 -7.27
C ILE A 74 1.32 -11.16 -6.03
N LEU A 75 2.40 -10.37 -6.14
CA LEU A 75 3.32 -10.06 -5.03
C LEU A 75 3.05 -8.70 -4.38
N ASP A 76 2.05 -7.95 -4.84
CA ASP A 76 1.77 -6.65 -4.25
C ASP A 76 1.17 -6.81 -2.85
N SER A 77 1.74 -6.08 -1.90
CA SER A 77 1.14 -5.91 -0.58
C SER A 77 -0.15 -5.09 -0.72
N PHE A 78 -1.25 -5.63 -0.21
CA PHE A 78 -2.55 -4.94 -0.15
C PHE A 78 -2.46 -3.56 0.53
N PHE A 79 -1.65 -3.44 1.58
CA PHE A 79 -1.47 -2.20 2.33
C PHE A 79 -0.58 -1.20 1.59
N ASP A 80 0.41 -1.68 0.82
CA ASP A 80 1.28 -0.81 0.03
C ASP A 80 0.51 -0.21 -1.16
N LEU A 81 -0.54 -0.90 -1.62
CA LEU A 81 -1.49 -0.38 -2.61
C LEU A 81 -2.47 0.66 -2.04
N GLY A 82 -2.41 0.96 -0.74
CA GLY A 82 -3.30 1.90 -0.07
C GLY A 82 -4.54 1.26 0.57
N GLY A 83 -4.63 -0.07 0.60
CA GLY A 83 -5.71 -0.78 1.28
C GLY A 83 -5.67 -0.59 2.79
N THR A 84 -6.84 -0.45 3.42
CA THR A 84 -6.98 -0.32 4.88
C THR A 84 -7.61 -1.56 5.52
N SER A 85 -7.62 -1.64 6.85
CA SER A 85 -8.28 -2.75 7.57
C SER A 85 -9.77 -2.88 7.26
N ILE A 86 -10.47 -1.76 6.99
CA ILE A 86 -11.89 -1.77 6.61
C ILE A 86 -12.04 -2.39 5.22
N ASP A 87 -11.14 -2.05 4.30
CA ASP A 87 -11.12 -2.59 2.95
C ASP A 87 -10.77 -4.07 2.94
N ALA A 88 -9.85 -4.52 3.79
CA ALA A 88 -9.51 -5.92 3.98
C ALA A 88 -10.72 -6.75 4.47
N MET A 89 -11.50 -6.20 5.41
CA MET A 89 -12.75 -6.85 5.85
C MET A 89 -13.76 -6.98 4.70
N ARG A 90 -13.92 -5.93 3.88
CA ARG A 90 -14.80 -5.97 2.69
C ARG A 90 -14.31 -7.00 1.67
N LEU A 91 -13.01 -7.02 1.39
CA LEU A 91 -12.38 -7.96 0.47
C LEU A 91 -12.62 -9.40 0.91
N SER A 92 -12.43 -9.71 2.20
CA SER A 92 -12.68 -11.04 2.76
C SER A 92 -14.12 -11.52 2.52
N GLY A 93 -15.09 -10.62 2.70
CA GLY A 93 -16.50 -10.90 2.41
C GLY A 93 -16.77 -11.18 0.93
N LEU A 94 -16.14 -10.42 0.02
CA LEU A 94 -16.26 -10.60 -1.43
C LEU A 94 -15.60 -11.90 -1.92
N VAL A 95 -14.41 -12.21 -1.42
CA VAL A 95 -13.70 -13.46 -1.73
C VAL A 95 -14.56 -14.65 -1.32
N ARG A 96 -15.12 -14.63 -0.11
CA ARG A 96 -15.97 -15.72 0.36
C ARG A 96 -17.26 -15.89 -0.45
N SER A 97 -17.82 -14.82 -1.02
CA SER A 97 -19.06 -14.92 -1.80
C SER A 97 -18.85 -15.30 -3.26
N GLN A 98 -17.67 -15.03 -3.83
CA GLN A 98 -17.38 -15.29 -5.24
C GLN A 98 -16.48 -16.51 -5.48
N LEU A 99 -15.65 -16.88 -4.51
CA LEU A 99 -14.62 -17.92 -4.63
C LEU A 99 -14.75 -19.06 -3.61
N GLY A 100 -15.67 -18.93 -2.65
CA GLY A 100 -15.99 -19.97 -1.64
C GLY A 100 -17.31 -20.66 -1.95
#